data_AF-N9N7L3-F1
#
_entry.id   AF-N9N7L3-F1
#
_cell.length_a   1.000
_cell.length_b   1.000
_cell.length_c   1.000
_cell.angle_alpha   90.00
_cell.angle_beta   90.00
_cell.angle_gamma   90.00
#
_symmetry.space_group_name_H-M   'P 1'
#
loop_
_entity.id
_entity.type
_entity.pdbx_description
1 polymer ?
#
loop_
_entity_poly.entity_id
_entity_poly.type
_entity_poly.pdbx_seq_one_letter_code
_entity_poly.pdbx_strand_id
1 'polypeptide(L)' 'MARNDKQLNIRIAHETLDELKKNAIDNRRSLTAQLNLIIEEWLKDQLKITK' A
#
# COMPACT_ATOMS: atom_id res chain seq x y z
N MET A 1 10.87 6.20 6.90
CA MET A 1 11.17 6.40 5.47
C MET A 1 12.60 6.85 5.39
N ALA A 2 13.48 6.02 4.83
CA ALA A 2 14.89 6.35 4.72
C ALA A 2 15.08 7.39 3.62
N ARG A 3 16.10 8.23 3.75
CA ARG A 3 16.38 9.34 2.83
C ARG A 3 16.62 8.90 1.37
N ASN A 4 16.86 7.60 1.14
CA ASN A 4 17.07 6.96 -0.16
C ASN A 4 15.81 6.30 -0.75
N ASP A 5 14.67 6.30 -0.05
CA ASP A 5 13.45 5.70 -0.58
C ASP A 5 12.94 6.51 -1.79
N LYS A 6 12.67 5.84 -2.91
CA LYS A 6 12.10 6.46 -4.11
C LYS A 6 10.69 6.96 -3.79
N GLN A 7 10.47 8.26 -3.95
CA GLN A 7 9.14 8.86 -3.80
C GLN A 7 8.35 8.69 -5.09
N LEU A 8 7.17 8.07 -5.00
CA LEU A 8 6.26 7.87 -6.12
C LEU A 8 4.92 8.53 -5.80
N ASN A 9 4.47 9.41 -6.69
CA ASN A 9 3.13 10.00 -6.61
C ASN A 9 2.15 9.13 -7.38
N ILE A 10 1.16 8.57 -6.69
CA ILE A 10 0.14 7.70 -7.26
C ILE A 10 -1.16 8.48 -7.33
N ARG A 11 -1.80 8.51 -8.51
CA ARG A 11 -3.13 9.09 -8.71
C ARG A 11 -4.15 7.96 -8.73
N ILE A 12 -5.06 7.97 -7.76
CA ILE A 12 -6.14 7.00 -7.62
C ILE A 12 -7.47 7.73 -7.42
N ALA A 13 -8.56 7.01 -7.71
CA ALA A 13 -9.92 7.51 -7.49
C ALA A 13 -10.13 7.87 -6.01
N HIS A 14 -10.96 8.89 -5.77
CA HIS A 14 -11.20 9.40 -4.43
C HIS A 14 -11.86 8.35 -3.51
N GLU A 15 -12.80 7.59 -4.05
CA GLU A 15 -13.51 6.52 -3.33
C GLU A 15 -12.53 5.47 -2.78
N THR A 16 -11.61 5.01 -3.62
CA THR A 16 -10.58 4.03 -3.23
C THR A 16 -9.59 4.59 -2.20
N LEU A 17 -9.25 5.89 -2.31
CA LEU A 17 -8.38 6.55 -1.34
C LEU A 17 -9.03 6.61 0.05
N ASP A 18 -10.34 6.85 0.10
CA ASP A 18 -11.09 6.96 1.36
C ASP A 18 -11.16 5.62 2.10
N GLU A 19 -11.40 4.53 1.38
CA GLU A 19 -11.34 3.18 1.94
C GLU A 19 -9.92 2.84 2.43
N LEU A 20 -8.88 3.19 1.66
CA LEU A 20 -7.50 2.97 2.06
C LEU A 20 -7.15 3.74 3.35
N LYS A 21 -7.64 4.98 3.49
CA LYS A 21 -7.47 5.79 4.71
C LYS A 21 -8.14 5.15 5.91
N LYS A 22 -9.38 4.68 5.76
CA LYS A 22 -10.11 3.98 6.84
C LYS A 22 -9.33 2.77 7.33
N ASN A 23 -8.85 1.94 6.40
CA ASN A 23 -8.04 0.76 6.73
C ASN A 23 -6.70 1.13 7.38
N ALA A 24 -6.07 2.23 6.96
CA ALA A 24 -4.83 2.70 7.58
C ALA A 24 -5.05 3.19 9.03
N ILE A 25 -6.15 3.89 9.29
CA ILE A 25 -6.53 4.36 10.64
C ILE A 25 -6.80 3.18 11.57
N ASP A 26 -7.59 2.21 11.12
CA ASP A 26 -7.93 1.01 11.89
C ASP A 26 -6.68 0.22 12.31
N ASN A 27 -5.74 0.06 11.38
CA ASN A 27 -4.47 -0.61 11.62
C ASN A 27 -3.41 0.27 12.32
N ARG A 28 -3.75 1.51 12.70
CA ARG A 28 -2.84 2.52 13.29
C ARG A 28 -1.55 2.73 12.49
N ARG A 29 -1.65 2.73 11.16
CA ARG A 29 -0.53 2.86 10.22
C ARG A 29 -0.63 4.12 9.38
N SER A 30 0.50 4.55 8.80
CA SER A 30 0.46 5.58 7.77
C SER A 30 -0.15 5.03 6.49
N LEU A 31 -0.78 5.92 5.70
CA LEU A 31 -1.35 5.58 4.39
C LEU A 31 -0.34 4.86 3.49
N THR A 32 0.90 5.35 3.52
CA THR A 32 2.02 4.81 2.75
C THR A 32 2.47 3.43 3.24
N ALA A 33 2.51 3.20 4.55
CA ALA A 33 2.84 1.89 5.09
C ALA A 33 1.74 0.86 4.78
N GLN A 34 0.47 1.27 4.87
CA GLN A 34 -0.66 0.43 4.50
C GLN A 34 -0.61 0.05 3.02
N LEU A 35 -0.34 1.02 2.14
CA LEU A 35 -0.21 0.76 0.71
C LEU A 35 0.94 -0.19 0.39
N ASN A 36 2.12 0.02 1.01
CA ASN A 36 3.27 -0.83 0.81
C ASN A 36 2.97 -2.28 1.21
N LEU A 37 2.33 -2.49 2.36
CA LEU A 37 1.95 -3.84 2.81
C LEU A 37 1.00 -4.55 1.85
N ILE A 38 -0.03 -3.85 1.36
CA ILE A 38 -0.96 -4.41 0.38
C ILE A 38 -0.22 -4.84 -0.89
N ILE A 39 0.72 -4.03 -1.36
CA ILE A 39 1.56 -4.36 -2.53
C ILE A 39 2.46 -5.56 -2.23
N GLU A 40 3.10 -5.61 -1.07
CA GLU A 40 3.96 -6.73 -0.66
C GLU A 40 3.19 -8.05 -0.54
N GLU A 41 1.98 -8.03 0.04
CA GLU A 41 1.11 -9.20 0.12
C GLU A 41 0.69 -9.67 -1.27
N TRP A 42 0.25 -8.74 -2.13
CA TRP A 42 -0.12 -9.07 -3.50
C TRP A 42 1.03 -9.69 -4.29
N LEU A 43 2.25 -9.11 -4.20
CA LEU A 43 3.44 -9.64 -4.86
C LEU A 43 3.79 -11.05 -4.37
N LYS A 44 3.67 -11.32 -3.06
CA LYS A 44 3.89 -12.66 -2.50
C LYS A 44 2.91 -13.68 -3.06
N ASP A 45 1.65 -13.30 -3.26
CA ASP A 45 0.66 -14.20 -3.84
C ASP A 45 0.86 -14.41 -5.33
N GLN A 46 1.26 -13.39 -6.10
CA GLN A 46 1.64 -13.55 -7.50
C GLN A 46 2.83 -14.52 -7.69
N LEU A 47 3.83 -14.43 -6.80
CA LEU A 47 4.98 -15.33 -6.80
C LEU A 47 4.61 -16.79 -6.51
N LYS A 48 3.56 -17.04 -5.72
CA LYS A 48 3.04 -18.40 -5.47
C LYS A 48 2.30 -18.96 -6.68
N ILE A 49 1.62 -18.12 -7.46
CA ILE A 49 0.86 -18.53 -8.65
C ILE A 49 1.79 -18.90 -9.82
N THR A 50 3.04 -18.43 -9.81
CA THR A 50 4.02 -18.65 -10.89
C THR A 50 4.92 -19.88 -10.65
N LYS A 51 4.70 -20.64 -9.58
CA LYS A 51 5.41 -21.89 -9.25
C LYS A 51 4.50 -23.10 -9.41
#